data_AF-A0A1J5Q514-F1
#
_entry.id   AF-A0A1J5Q514-F1
#
_cell.length_a   1.000
_cell.length_b   1.000
_cell.length_c   1.000
_cell.angle_alpha   90.00
_cell.angle_beta   90.00
_cell.angle_gamma   90.00
#
_symmetry.space_group_name_H-M   'P 1'
#
loop_
_entity.id
_entity.type
_entity.pdbx_description
1 polymer ?
#
loop_
_entity_poly.entity_id
_entity_poly.type
_entity_poly.pdbx_seq_one_letter_code
_entity_poly.pdbx_strand_id
1 'polypeptide(L)' 'MNTRQLPVGVGRHEVLWTCRDVADFLVLSYSHVRNRIIHEPSFPRPRRLGGRIQRWVAAEVKEWAGVS' A
#
# COMPACT_ATOMS: atom_id res chain seq x y z
N MET A 1 31.06 -9.75 -27.21
CA MET A 1 31.08 -8.55 -26.35
C MET A 1 29.77 -8.51 -25.60
N ASN A 2 29.84 -8.51 -24.27
CA ASN A 2 28.79 -8.92 -23.34
C ASN A 2 27.53 -8.06 -23.41
N THR A 3 26.41 -8.72 -23.70
CA THR A 3 25.05 -8.25 -23.43
C THR A 3 24.98 -7.91 -21.95
N ARG A 4 24.89 -6.62 -21.62
CA ARG A 4 24.50 -6.19 -20.27
C ARG A 4 23.05 -6.61 -20.07
N GLN A 5 22.87 -7.85 -19.63
CA GLN A 5 21.63 -8.34 -19.08
C GLN A 5 21.30 -7.46 -17.89
N LEU A 6 20.40 -6.50 -18.11
CA LEU A 6 19.74 -5.77 -17.04
C LEU A 6 19.13 -6.84 -16.11
N PRO A 7 19.29 -6.74 -14.78
CA PRO A 7 18.50 -7.57 -13.90
C PRO A 7 17.05 -7.21 -14.19
N VAL A 8 16.32 -8.12 -14.83
CA VAL A 8 14.87 -8.14 -14.80
C VAL A 8 14.54 -8.28 -13.32
N GLY A 9 14.46 -7.14 -12.64
CA GLY A 9 13.73 -7.04 -11.41
C GLY A 9 12.32 -7.44 -11.79
N VAL A 10 11.95 -8.66 -11.40
CA VAL A 10 10.58 -9.14 -11.40
C VAL A 10 9.82 -8.24 -10.43
N GLY A 11 9.52 -7.02 -10.87
CA GLY A 11 8.78 -6.03 -10.12
C GLY A 11 7.33 -6.45 -10.19
N ARG A 12 6.93 -7.40 -9.33
CA ARG A 12 5.53 -7.57 -8.91
C ARG A 12 4.89 -6.18 -8.90
N HIS A 13 3.93 -5.94 -9.80
CA HIS A 13 3.24 -4.65 -9.87
C HIS A 13 2.65 -4.38 -8.49
N GLU A 14 3.27 -3.49 -7.71
CA GLU A 14 2.78 -3.15 -6.38
C GLU A 14 1.45 -2.45 -6.54
N VAL A 15 0.35 -3.15 -6.23
CA VAL A 15 -0.98 -2.57 -6.27
C VAL A 15 -1.06 -1.52 -5.16
N LEU A 16 -1.18 -0.26 -5.58
CA LEU A 16 -1.22 0.90 -4.69
C LEU A 16 -2.68 1.27 -4.38
N TRP A 17 -3.08 1.06 -3.14
CA TRP A 17 -4.39 1.38 -2.61
C TRP A 17 -4.52 2.83 -2.15
N THR A 18 -5.69 3.39 -2.40
CA THR A 18 -6.15 4.62 -1.78
C THR A 18 -6.68 4.34 -0.37
N CYS A 19 -6.91 5.40 0.41
CA CYS A 19 -7.57 5.26 1.71
C CYS A 19 -9.00 4.70 1.58
N ARG A 20 -9.65 4.84 0.42
CA ARG A 20 -10.96 4.24 0.15
C ARG A 20 -10.85 2.73 -0.09
N ASP A 21 -9.88 2.29 -0.90
CA ASP A 21 -9.65 0.85 -1.12
C ASP A 21 -9.32 0.13 0.20
N VAL A 22 -8.56 0.77 1.09
CA VAL A 22 -8.30 0.24 2.45
C VAL A 22 -9.59 0.12 3.26
N ALA A 23 -10.47 1.12 3.18
CA ALA A 23 -11.75 1.11 3.88
C ALA A 23 -12.70 0.02 3.36
N ASP A 24 -12.77 -0.14 2.04
CA ASP A 24 -13.54 -1.21 1.40
C ASP A 24 -13.00 -2.60 1.78
N PHE A 25 -11.67 -2.77 1.81
CA PHE A 25 -11.04 -4.04 2.22
C PHE A 25 -11.29 -4.39 3.69
N LEU A 26 -11.15 -3.43 4.60
CA LEU A 26 -11.37 -3.64 6.04
C LEU A 26 -12.85 -3.69 6.41
N VAL A 27 -13.76 -3.41 5.46
CA VAL A 27 -15.21 -3.28 5.70
C VAL A 27 -15.49 -2.24 6.80
N LEU A 28 -14.77 -1.12 6.74
CA LEU A 28 -14.88 0.00 7.68
C LEU A 28 -15.31 1.27 6.95
N SER A 29 -15.86 2.22 7.71
CA SER A 29 -16.16 3.52 7.12
C SER A 29 -14.87 4.27 6.73
N TYR A 30 -14.92 4.96 5.59
CA TYR A 30 -13.81 5.78 5.12
C TYR A 30 -13.32 6.77 6.19
N SER A 31 -14.24 7.40 6.92
CA SER A 31 -13.90 8.34 8.00
C SER A 31 -13.14 7.68 9.14
N HIS A 32 -13.50 6.45 9.52
CA HIS A 32 -12.78 5.71 10.55
C HIS A 32 -11.38 5.35 10.10
N VAL A 33 -11.23 4.89 8.85
CA VAL A 33 -9.91 4.57 8.29
C VAL A 33 -9.04 5.82 8.23
N ARG A 34 -9.58 6.91 7.66
CA ARG A 34 -8.86 8.17 7.50
C ARG A 34 -8.44 8.81 8.82
N ASN A 35 -9.30 8.80 9.83
CA ASN A 35 -9.06 9.54 11.07
C ASN A 35 -8.37 8.70 12.15
N ARG A 36 -8.40 7.36 12.03
CA ARG A 36 -7.88 6.45 13.05
C ARG A 36 -6.88 5.46 12.47
N ILE A 37 -7.33 4.56 11.60
CA ILE A 37 -6.51 3.41 11.16
C ILE A 37 -5.20 3.83 10.52
N ILE A 38 -5.21 4.77 9.58
CA ILE A 38 -3.98 5.18 8.87
C ILE A 38 -2.97 5.93 9.75
N HIS A 39 -3.37 6.29 10.98
CA HIS A 39 -2.53 6.96 11.97
C HIS A 39 -2.02 6.01 13.06
N GLU A 40 -2.48 4.75 13.07
CA GLU A 40 -1.99 3.75 14.01
C GLU A 40 -0.50 3.47 13.75
N PRO A 41 0.36 3.45 14.78
CA PRO A 41 1.80 3.25 14.61
C PRO A 41 2.19 1.94 13.94
N SER A 42 1.35 0.91 14.09
CA SER A 42 1.55 -0.41 13.47
C SER A 42 1.06 -0.48 12.03
N PHE A 43 0.27 0.50 11.56
CA PHE A 43 -0.31 0.48 10.23
C PHE A 43 0.76 0.76 9.15
N PRO A 44 0.65 0.15 7.96
CA PRO A 44 1.63 0.34 6.89
C PRO A 44 1.83 1.81 6.50
N ARG A 45 3.08 2.16 6.22
CA ARG A 45 3.44 3.53 5.84
C ARG A 45 3.02 3.82 4.40
N PRO A 46 2.38 4.97 4.12
CA PRO A 46 2.01 5.31 2.76
C PRO A 46 3.24 5.63 1.91
N ARG A 47 3.19 5.20 0.65
CA ARG A 47 4.01 5.75 -0.44
C ARG A 47 3.44 7.11 -0.84
N ARG A 48 4.32 8.10 -0.93
CA ARG A 48 3.96 9.48 -1.35
C ARG A 48 4.22 9.63 -2.84
N LEU A 49 3.15 9.81 -3.62
CA LEU A 49 3.22 10.12 -5.04
C LEU A 49 3.09 11.63 -5.23
N GLY A 50 4.10 12.27 -5.83
CA GLY A 50 4.11 13.71 -6.06
C GLY A 50 3.99 14.56 -4.78
N GLY A 51 4.45 14.05 -3.63
CA GLY A 51 4.52 14.76 -2.35
C GLY A 51 3.21 14.91 -1.57
N ARG A 52 2.05 14.88 -2.25
CA ARG A 52 0.72 15.09 -1.61
C ARG A 52 -0.16 13.85 -1.59
N ILE A 53 -0.05 12.97 -2.58
CA ILE A 53 -0.95 11.81 -2.70
C ILE A 53 -0.36 10.66 -1.90
N GLN A 54 -1.14 10.15 -0.95
CA GLN A 54 -0.78 8.97 -0.17
C GLN A 54 -1.44 7.72 -0.77
N ARG A 55 -0.64 6.67 -0.92
CA ARG A 55 -1.06 5.34 -1.35
C ARG A 55 -0.43 4.28 -0.47
N TRP A 56 -1.10 3.16 -0.27
CA TRP A 56 -0.60 2.04 0.52
C TRP A 56 -0.36 0.84 -0.37
N VAL A 57 0.69 0.07 -0.10
CA VAL A 57 0.90 -1.18 -0.82
C VAL A 57 -0.15 -2.19 -0.33
N ALA A 58 -0.97 -2.71 -1.24
CA ALA A 58 -2.06 -3.62 -0.91
C ALA A 58 -1.59 -4.83 -0.10
N ALA A 59 -0.43 -5.40 -0.46
CA ALA A 59 0.16 -6.53 0.24
C ALA A 59 0.52 -6.20 1.69
N GLU A 60 1.11 -5.03 1.96
CA GLU A 60 1.45 -4.61 3.32
C GLU A 60 0.18 -4.42 4.18
N VAL A 61 -0.90 -3.87 3.61
CA VAL A 61 -2.18 -3.70 4.31
C VAL A 61 -2.84 -5.04 4.63
N LYS A 62 -2.81 -5.98 3.69
CA LYS A 62 -3.33 -7.35 3.88
C LYS A 62 -2.54 -8.11 4.94
N GLU A 63 -1.21 -8.04 4.88
CA GLU A 63 -0.31 -8.65 5.87
C GLU A 63 -0.58 -8.09 7.28
N TRP A 64 -0.70 -6.76 7.41
CA TRP A 64 -1.07 -6.11 8.67
C TRP A 64 -2.43 -6.58 9.21
N ALA A 65 -3.41 -6.76 8.32
CA ALA A 65 -4.74 -7.26 8.69
C ALA A 65 -4.76 -8.77 9.00
N GLY A 66 -3.64 -9.48 8.85
CA GLY A 66 -3.53 -10.93 9.07
C GLY A 66 -4.14 -11.77 7.95
N VAL A 67 -4.36 -11.18 6.77
CA VAL A 67 -4.89 -11.87 5.59
C VAL A 67 -3.74 -12.08 4.60
N SER A 68 -3.16 -13.29 4.59
CA SER A 68 -2.08 -13.69 3.67
C SER A 68 -2.65 -14.43 2.47
#